data_AF-A0A376FKK7-F1
#
_entry.id   AF-A0A376FKK7-F1
#
_cell.length_a   1.000
_cell.length_b   1.000
_cell.length_c   1.000
_cell.angle_alpha   90.00
_cell.angle_beta   90.00
_cell.angle_gamma   90.00
#
_symmetry.space_group_name_H-M   'P 1'
#
loop_
_entity.id
_entity.type
_entity.pdbx_description
1 polymer ?
#
loop_
_entity_poly.entity_id
_entity_poly.type
_entity_poly.pdbx_seq_one_letter_code
_entity_poly.pdbx_strand_id
1 'polypeptide(L)'
;MAFKLKTFAAVGALIGSLALVGCGQDEKDPNHIKVGVIVGAEQQVAEVAQKVAKEKYGLDVELVTFNDYVLPNEALSKGDIDANAFQHKPYLDQQIKDRGYKLVGVR
;
A
#
# COMPACT_ATOMS: atom_id res chain seq x y z
N MET A 1 64.62 -11.74 15.70
CA MET A 1 64.40 -11.50 17.14
C MET A 1 64.11 -10.00 17.31
N ALA A 2 63.09 -9.47 17.96
CA ALA A 2 61.76 -9.90 18.40
C ALA A 2 61.04 -8.60 18.86
N PHE A 3 59.70 -8.61 19.00
CA PHE A 3 58.83 -7.63 19.70
C PHE A 3 58.47 -6.32 18.95
N LYS A 4 57.21 -5.84 18.78
CA LYS A 4 55.86 -6.21 19.26
C LYS A 4 54.79 -5.70 18.27
N LEU A 5 53.88 -6.57 17.82
CA LEU A 5 52.74 -6.28 16.92
C LEU A 5 51.39 -6.17 17.68
N LYS A 6 51.34 -5.50 18.84
CA LYS A 6 50.14 -5.50 19.70
C LYS A 6 49.73 -4.11 20.16
N THR A 7 49.26 -3.25 19.25
CA THR A 7 48.47 -2.07 19.67
C THR A 7 47.56 -1.40 18.64
N PHE A 8 47.42 -1.85 17.39
CA PHE A 8 46.63 -1.12 16.38
C PHE A 8 45.20 -1.65 16.12
N ALA A 9 44.76 -2.71 16.80
CA ALA A 9 43.48 -3.36 16.50
C ALA A 9 42.27 -2.86 17.33
N ALA A 10 42.36 -1.72 18.02
CA ALA A 10 41.31 -1.28 18.95
C ALA A 10 40.58 0.03 18.57
N VAL A 11 40.93 0.68 17.45
CA VAL A 11 40.27 1.94 17.03
C VAL A 11 39.36 1.77 15.80
N GLY A 12 39.43 0.63 15.10
CA GLY A 12 38.63 0.38 13.89
C GLY A 12 37.17 -0.05 14.12
N ALA A 13 36.74 -0.28 15.37
CA ALA A 13 35.47 -0.94 15.67
C ALA A 13 34.33 0.00 16.12
N LEU A 14 34.51 1.32 16.12
CA LEU A 14 33.50 2.27 16.62
C LEU A 14 32.90 3.22 15.56
N ILE A 15 33.33 3.13 14.29
CA ILE A 15 32.79 3.99 13.20
C ILE A 15 31.73 3.25 12.36
N GLY A 16 31.56 1.93 12.55
CA GLY A 16 30.66 1.10 11.73
C GLY A 16 29.17 1.16 12.08
N SER A 17 28.76 1.88 13.13
CA SER A 17 27.37 1.86 13.64
C SER A 17 26.48 3.02 13.15
N LEU A 18 26.94 3.83 12.19
CA LEU A 18 26.19 5.00 11.69
C LEU A 18 25.75 4.92 10.21
N ALA A 19 25.64 3.72 9.64
CA ALA A 19 25.26 3.53 8.23
C ALA A 19 23.93 2.79 8.01
N LEU A 20 23.06 2.73 9.03
CA LEU A 20 21.71 2.15 8.92
C LEU A 20 20.59 3.19 9.06
N VAL A 21 20.83 4.43 8.62
CA VAL A 21 19.73 5.34 8.23
C VAL A 21 19.31 4.96 6.81
N GLY A 22 18.74 3.77 6.68
CA GLY A 22 17.95 3.35 5.54
C GLY A 22 16.47 3.66 5.77
N CYS A 23 16.15 4.85 6.25
CA CYS A 23 14.77 5.36 6.19
C CYS A 23 14.56 5.95 4.81
N GLY A 24 14.49 5.08 3.80
CA GLY A 24 13.69 5.35 2.61
C GLY A 24 12.22 5.22 3.03
N GLN A 25 11.73 6.18 3.82
CA GLN A 25 10.30 6.42 3.88
C GLN A 25 9.98 7.15 2.59
N ASP A 26 9.53 6.41 1.58
CA ASP A 26 8.76 7.02 0.51
C ASP A 26 7.65 7.81 1.19
N GLU A 27 7.76 9.14 1.22
CA GLU A 27 6.68 10.01 1.67
C GLU A 27 5.49 9.72 0.76
N LYS A 28 4.58 8.87 1.24
CA LYS A 28 3.30 8.66 0.59
C LYS A 28 2.56 9.98 0.67
N ASP A 29 2.34 10.62 -0.47
CA ASP A 29 1.46 11.78 -0.58
C ASP A 29 0.12 11.40 0.07
N PRO A 30 -0.27 12.05 1.19
CA PRO A 30 -1.50 11.71 1.88
C PRO A 30 -2.75 11.95 1.02
N ASN A 31 -2.62 12.69 -0.09
CA ASN A 31 -3.69 12.95 -1.03
C ASN A 31 -3.71 11.98 -2.21
N HIS A 32 -2.79 11.02 -2.29
CA HIS A 32 -2.80 10.01 -3.34
C HIS A 32 -3.34 8.68 -2.82
N ILE A 33 -4.39 8.15 -3.46
CA ILE A 33 -5.00 6.86 -3.11
C ILE A 33 -5.25 5.99 -4.34
N LYS A 34 -5.13 4.68 -4.17
CA LYS A 34 -5.42 3.67 -5.19
C LYS A 34 -6.76 2.99 -4.93
N VAL A 35 -7.67 3.02 -5.89
CA VAL A 35 -9.02 2.47 -5.76
C VAL A 35 -9.26 1.40 -6.81
N GLY A 36 -9.51 0.17 -6.34
CA GLY A 36 -9.86 -0.97 -7.18
C GLY A 36 -11.31 -0.93 -7.66
N VAL A 37 -11.54 -1.03 -8.97
CA VAL A 37 -12.87 -1.02 -9.60
C VAL A 37 -12.99 -2.08 -10.69
N ILE A 38 -14.22 -2.43 -11.06
CA ILE A 38 -14.48 -3.40 -12.13
C ILE A 38 -14.64 -2.68 -13.46
N VAL A 39 -14.06 -3.27 -14.51
CA VAL A 39 -14.25 -2.82 -15.89
C VAL A 39 -15.73 -2.85 -16.29
N GLY A 40 -16.24 -1.78 -16.88
CA GLY A 40 -17.64 -1.70 -17.30
C GLY A 40 -18.34 -0.42 -16.87
N ALA A 41 -19.55 -0.55 -16.33
CA ALA A 41 -20.35 0.60 -15.90
C ALA A 41 -19.77 1.24 -14.63
N GLU A 42 -19.25 0.42 -13.72
CA GLU A 42 -18.64 0.81 -12.45
C GLU A 42 -17.41 1.69 -12.68
N GLN A 43 -16.56 1.33 -13.65
CA GLN A 43 -15.41 2.13 -14.04
C GLN A 43 -15.82 3.54 -14.51
N GLN A 44 -16.86 3.65 -15.34
CA GLN A 44 -17.32 4.95 -15.85
C GLN A 44 -17.80 5.86 -14.71
N VAL A 45 -18.47 5.30 -13.71
CA VAL A 45 -18.87 6.04 -12.51
C VAL A 45 -17.65 6.45 -11.69
N ALA A 46 -16.67 5.55 -11.54
CA ALA A 46 -15.43 5.81 -10.82
C ALA A 46 -14.58 6.92 -11.49
N GLU A 47 -14.54 6.99 -12.81
CA GLU A 47 -13.86 8.06 -13.56
C GLU A 47 -14.50 9.44 -13.30
N VAL A 48 -15.83 9.51 -13.17
CA VAL A 48 -16.51 10.74 -12.76
C VAL A 48 -16.17 11.09 -11.31
N ALA A 49 -16.19 10.09 -10.41
CA ALA A 49 -15.85 10.29 -9.00
C ALA A 49 -14.38 10.76 -8.83
N GLN A 50 -13.44 10.20 -9.60
CA GLN A 50 -12.03 10.62 -9.65
C GLN A 50 -11.91 12.11 -10.00
N LYS A 51 -12.63 12.59 -11.02
CA LYS A 51 -12.63 14.02 -11.39
C LYS A 51 -13.16 14.89 -10.26
N VAL A 52 -14.29 14.50 -9.67
CA VAL A 52 -14.88 15.23 -8.52
C VAL A 52 -13.92 15.23 -7.32
N ALA A 53 -13.25 14.12 -7.06
CA ALA A 53 -12.26 13.98 -5.98
C ALA A 53 -11.11 14.99 -6.15
N LYS A 54 -10.58 15.09 -7.38
CA LYS A 54 -9.51 16.03 -7.70
C LYS A 54 -9.96 17.48 -7.60
N GLU A 55 -11.09 17.82 -8.23
CA GLU A 55 -11.57 19.20 -8.34
C GLU A 55 -12.05 19.79 -7.01
N LYS A 56 -12.73 18.99 -6.18
CA LYS A 56 -13.36 19.49 -4.95
C LYS A 56 -12.54 19.27 -3.70
N TYR A 57 -11.72 18.22 -3.68
CA TYR A 57 -11.04 17.78 -2.47
C TYR A 57 -9.51 17.73 -2.62
N GLY A 58 -8.98 18.00 -3.82
CA GLY A 58 -7.55 17.92 -4.09
C GLY A 58 -6.99 16.49 -4.02
N LEU A 59 -7.86 15.48 -4.05
CA LEU A 59 -7.49 14.07 -3.91
C LEU A 59 -7.08 13.50 -5.27
N ASP A 60 -5.90 12.90 -5.33
CA ASP A 60 -5.38 12.19 -6.49
C ASP A 60 -5.76 10.71 -6.40
N VAL A 61 -6.75 10.31 -7.21
CA VAL A 61 -7.25 8.93 -7.20
C VAL A 61 -6.68 8.17 -8.39
N GLU A 62 -5.89 7.13 -8.14
CA GLU A 62 -5.46 6.15 -9.15
C GLU A 62 -6.49 5.02 -9.22
N LEU A 63 -7.15 4.85 -10.37
CA LEU A 63 -8.10 3.75 -10.58
C LEU A 63 -7.35 2.50 -11.06
N VAL A 64 -7.45 1.43 -10.28
CA VAL A 64 -6.92 0.10 -10.64
C VAL A 64 -8.08 -0.76 -11.10
N THR A 65 -8.06 -1.17 -12.37
CA THR A 65 -9.17 -1.91 -12.96
C THR A 65 -8.97 -3.42 -12.86
N PHE A 66 -10.04 -4.12 -12.53
CA PHE A 66 -10.10 -5.58 -12.45
C PHE A 66 -11.21 -6.12 -13.36
N ASN A 67 -11.02 -7.34 -13.84
CA ASN A 67 -11.96 -8.06 -14.71
C ASN A 67 -12.64 -9.24 -13.99
N ASP A 68 -12.44 -9.40 -12.68
CA ASP A 68 -13.06 -10.42 -11.85
C ASP A 68 -13.34 -9.90 -10.42
N TYR A 69 -14.06 -10.71 -9.64
CA TYR A 69 -14.55 -10.35 -8.29
C TYR A 69 -13.71 -10.89 -7.13
N VAL A 70 -12.67 -11.68 -7.41
CA VAL A 70 -11.84 -12.29 -6.36
C VAL A 70 -10.61 -11.42 -6.08
N LEU A 71 -9.92 -10.99 -7.13
CA LEU A 71 -8.68 -10.23 -7.02
C LEU A 71 -8.80 -8.90 -6.26
N PRO A 72 -9.90 -8.11 -6.36
CA PRO A 72 -9.95 -6.81 -5.69
C PRO A 72 -9.83 -6.88 -4.15
N ASN A 73 -10.38 -7.92 -3.52
CA ASN A 73 -10.25 -8.10 -2.06
C ASN A 73 -8.87 -8.62 -1.66
N GLU A 74 -8.25 -9.46 -2.51
CA GLU A 74 -6.90 -9.92 -2.28
C GLU A 74 -5.89 -8.78 -2.39
N ALA A 75 -6.00 -7.95 -3.43
CA ALA A 75 -5.17 -6.76 -3.62
C ALA A 75 -5.31 -5.77 -2.44
N LEU A 76 -6.55 -5.51 -1.99
CA LEU A 76 -6.79 -4.66 -0.83
C LEU A 76 -6.20 -5.26 0.45
N SER A 77 -6.35 -6.57 0.67
CA SER A 77 -5.78 -7.24 1.84
C SER A 77 -4.26 -7.26 1.86
N LYS A 78 -3.60 -7.19 0.69
CA LYS A 78 -2.14 -7.11 0.55
C LYS A 78 -1.61 -5.67 0.66
N GLY A 79 -2.49 -4.68 0.55
CA GLY A 79 -2.10 -3.26 0.53
C GLY A 79 -1.63 -2.78 -0.84
N ASP A 80 -1.94 -3.51 -1.91
CA ASP A 80 -1.64 -3.11 -3.30
C ASP A 80 -2.58 -1.96 -3.76
N ILE A 81 -3.76 -1.87 -3.14
CA ILE A 81 -4.74 -0.79 -3.29
C ILE A 81 -5.24 -0.35 -1.91
N ASP A 82 -5.71 0.89 -1.78
CA ASP A 82 -6.16 1.48 -0.51
C ASP A 82 -7.66 1.25 -0.25
N ALA A 83 -8.44 1.11 -1.31
CA ALA A 83 -9.87 0.78 -1.26
C ALA A 83 -10.32 0.01 -2.51
N ASN A 84 -11.50 -0.61 -2.45
CA ASN A 84 -12.18 -1.12 -3.65
C ASN A 84 -13.68 -0.76 -3.64
N ALA A 85 -14.28 -0.65 -4.82
CA ALA A 85 -15.70 -0.32 -5.01
C ALA A 85 -16.31 -1.22 -6.08
N PHE A 86 -16.71 -2.43 -5.68
CA PHE A 86 -17.32 -3.41 -6.60
C PHE A 86 -18.36 -4.35 -5.98
N GLN A 87 -18.35 -4.50 -4.65
CA GLN A 87 -19.07 -5.56 -3.94
C GLN A 87 -20.16 -5.00 -3.03
N HIS A 88 -21.11 -5.87 -2.67
CA HIS A 88 -22.11 -5.62 -1.64
C HIS A 88 -21.77 -6.35 -0.34
N LYS A 89 -22.37 -5.92 0.78
CA LYS A 89 -22.07 -6.44 2.13
C LYS A 89 -22.13 -7.97 2.27
N PRO A 90 -23.15 -8.69 1.76
CA PRO A 90 -23.18 -10.15 1.89
C PRO A 90 -21.98 -10.86 1.26
N TYR A 91 -21.44 -10.32 0.16
CA TYR A 91 -20.26 -10.88 -0.50
C TYR A 91 -19.01 -10.63 0.34
N LEU A 92 -18.84 -9.40 0.85
CA LEU A 92 -17.75 -9.05 1.75
C LEU A 92 -17.74 -9.93 3.01
N ASP A 93 -18.90 -10.10 3.65
CA ASP A 93 -19.04 -10.94 4.85
C ASP A 93 -18.61 -12.39 4.58
N GLN A 94 -18.99 -12.92 3.42
CA GLN A 94 -18.58 -14.26 2.99
C GLN A 94 -17.08 -14.34 2.69
N GLN A 95 -16.48 -13.36 2.01
CA GLN A 95 -15.04 -13.32 1.75
C GLN A 95 -14.22 -13.22 3.04
N ILE A 96 -14.68 -12.44 4.03
CA ILE A 96 -14.04 -12.37 5.36
C ILE A 96 -14.10 -13.73 6.04
N LYS A 97 -15.27 -14.40 6.01
CA LYS A 97 -15.44 -15.73 6.60
C LYS A 97 -14.53 -16.79 5.96
N ASP A 98 -14.42 -16.78 4.63
CA ASP A 98 -13.72 -17.82 3.89
C ASP A 98 -12.20 -17.60 3.83
N ARG A 99 -11.75 -16.35 3.79
CA ARG A 99 -10.34 -16.00 3.56
C ARG A 99 -9.66 -15.31 4.75
N GLY A 100 -10.40 -15.00 5.81
CA GLY A 100 -9.85 -14.37 7.02
C GLY A 100 -9.41 -12.92 6.82
N TYR A 101 -9.94 -12.24 5.79
CA TYR A 101 -9.63 -10.86 5.50
C TYR A 101 -10.01 -9.91 6.64
N LYS A 102 -9.20 -8.89 6.89
CA LYS A 102 -9.46 -7.83 7.87
C LYS A 102 -10.01 -6.57 7.18
N LEU A 103 -11.04 -6.76 6.37
CA LEU A 103 -11.65 -5.71 5.56
C LEU A 103 -12.95 -5.22 6.22
N VAL A 104 -13.30 -3.98 5.94
CA VAL A 104 -14.54 -3.36 6.42
C VAL A 104 -15.26 -2.71 5.24
N GLY A 105 -16.59 -2.77 5.27
CA GLY A 105 -17.41 -2.02 4.32
C GLY A 105 -17.52 -0.56 4.75
N VAL A 106 -17.32 0.35 3.80
CA VAL A 106 -17.56 1.78 3.98
C VAL A 106 -19.01 2.07 3.57
N ARG A 107 -19.73 2.85 4.39
CA ARG A 107 -21.13 3.27 4.14
C ARG A 107 -21.19 4.74 3.80
#